data_AF-A0A2E8R0N0-F1
#
_entry.id   AF-A0A2E8R0N0-F1
#
_cell.length_a   1.000
_cell.length_b   1.000
_cell.length_c   1.000
_cell.angle_alpha   90.00
_cell.angle_beta   90.00
_cell.angle_gamma   90.00
#
_symmetry.space_group_name_H-M   'P 1'
#
loop_
_entity.id
_entity.type
_entity.pdbx_description
1 polymer ?
#
loop_
_entity_poly.entity_id
_entity_poly.type
_entity_poly.pdbx_seq_one_letter_code
_entity_poly.pdbx_strand_id
1 'polypeptide(L)'
;MKRAAKLHGELCGHTGPHFRYEEETLHLLLEPVLGKVQVEHLNREHDRAIVDAIYIGMLTAESSLDENTARQGKRLVRRILPHVADCDGLSVIVETIPEAEVETILAARETALAENIPLLDWAATERPRSFRDTYQRDYYATRRQAQGYG
;
A
#
# COMPACT_ATOMS: atom_id res chain seq x y z
N MET A 1 -12.24 -19.21 7.96
CA MET A 1 -12.11 -17.89 8.61
C MET A 1 -10.72 -17.65 9.20
N LYS A 2 -10.28 -18.40 10.22
CA LYS A 2 -8.98 -18.17 10.91
C LYS A 2 -7.77 -18.00 9.97
N ARG A 3 -7.69 -18.78 8.89
CA ARG A 3 -6.59 -18.69 7.91
C ARG A 3 -6.62 -17.39 7.09
N ALA A 4 -7.79 -16.91 6.67
CA ALA A 4 -7.90 -15.71 5.84
C ALA A 4 -7.56 -14.46 6.65
N ALA A 5 -8.07 -14.36 7.88
CA ALA A 5 -7.70 -13.30 8.81
C ALA A 5 -6.20 -13.34 9.16
N LYS A 6 -5.61 -14.53 9.35
CA LYS A 6 -4.17 -14.67 9.54
C LYS A 6 -3.37 -14.15 8.35
N LEU A 7 -3.73 -14.54 7.13
CA LEU A 7 -3.06 -14.09 5.91
C LEU A 7 -3.20 -12.57 5.69
N HIS A 8 -4.34 -11.98 6.06
CA HIS A 8 -4.52 -10.54 6.06
C HIS A 8 -3.60 -9.84 7.07
N GLY A 9 -3.46 -10.40 8.28
CA GLY A 9 -2.49 -9.92 9.26
C GLY A 9 -1.04 -10.01 8.77
N GLU A 10 -0.66 -11.13 8.15
CA GLU A 10 0.66 -11.30 7.52
C GLU A 10 0.89 -10.29 6.39
N LEU A 11 -0.11 -10.07 5.53
CA LEU A 11 -0.06 -9.04 4.50
C LEU A 11 0.24 -7.67 5.12
N CYS A 12 -0.54 -7.25 6.13
CA CYS A 12 -0.36 -5.95 6.77
C CYS A 12 1.00 -5.82 7.46
N GLY A 13 1.50 -6.89 8.08
CA GLY A 13 2.83 -6.92 8.70
C GLY A 13 3.95 -6.75 7.68
N HIS A 14 3.83 -7.33 6.47
CA HIS A 14 4.84 -7.19 5.43
C HIS A 14 4.75 -5.85 4.69
N THR A 15 3.56 -5.33 4.43
CA THR A 15 3.38 -4.10 3.65
C THR A 15 3.59 -2.84 4.46
N GLY A 16 3.40 -2.85 5.78
CA GLY A 16 3.59 -1.68 6.63
C GLY A 16 5.00 -1.11 6.55
N PRO A 17 6.04 -1.89 6.87
CA PRO A 17 7.44 -1.46 6.73
C PRO A 17 7.80 -1.02 5.31
N HIS A 18 7.28 -1.73 4.29
CA HIS A 18 7.55 -1.43 2.89
C HIS A 18 7.03 -0.04 2.50
N PHE A 19 5.73 0.21 2.71
CA PHE A 19 5.11 1.49 2.34
C PHE A 19 5.73 2.64 3.11
N ARG A 20 6.12 2.38 4.36
CA ARG A 20 6.69 3.38 5.23
C ARG A 20 8.01 3.93 4.71
N TYR A 21 9.02 3.07 4.47
CA TYR A 21 10.31 3.58 3.98
C TYR A 21 10.15 4.20 2.58
N GLU A 22 9.19 3.70 1.79
CA GLU A 22 8.94 4.24 0.47
C GLU A 22 8.37 5.67 0.52
N GLU A 23 7.25 5.88 1.22
CA GLU A 23 6.61 7.19 1.31
C GLU A 23 7.43 8.21 2.12
N GLU A 24 8.07 7.77 3.21
CA GLU A 24 8.77 8.66 4.14
C GLU A 24 10.20 8.98 3.67
N THR A 25 10.75 8.23 2.70
CA THR A 25 12.14 8.42 2.26
C THR A 25 12.32 8.21 0.76
N LEU A 26 12.09 7.00 0.22
CA LEU A 26 12.41 6.67 -1.18
C LEU A 26 11.75 7.65 -2.16
N HIS A 27 10.44 7.83 -2.05
CA HIS A 27 9.65 8.67 -2.94
C HIS A 27 10.11 10.14 -2.91
N LEU A 28 10.54 10.62 -1.75
CA LEU A 28 11.06 11.99 -1.59
C LEU A 28 12.42 12.14 -2.29
N LEU A 29 13.32 11.17 -2.10
CA LEU A 29 14.65 11.19 -2.72
C LEU A 29 14.60 10.92 -4.23
N LEU A 30 13.60 10.20 -4.72
CA LEU A 30 13.39 9.98 -6.15
C LEU A 30 12.63 11.13 -6.85
N GLU A 31 11.99 12.05 -6.13
CA GLU A 31 11.23 13.16 -6.74
C GLU A 31 12.07 13.99 -7.75
N PRO A 32 13.34 14.34 -7.49
CA PRO A 32 14.16 15.07 -8.45
C PRO A 32 14.38 14.34 -9.78
N VAL A 33 14.33 13.00 -9.77
CA VAL A 33 14.58 12.16 -10.96
C VAL A 33 13.27 11.79 -11.66
N LEU A 34 12.25 11.37 -10.90
CA LEU A 34 10.96 10.91 -11.41
C LEU A 34 9.98 12.05 -11.70
N GLY A 35 10.16 13.19 -11.04
CA GLY A 35 9.22 14.28 -11.02
C GLY A 35 8.02 14.03 -10.11
N LYS A 36 7.48 15.14 -9.59
CA LYS A 36 6.37 15.16 -8.63
C LYS A 36 5.11 14.41 -9.06
N VAL A 37 4.78 14.42 -10.37
CA VAL A 37 3.58 13.74 -10.89
C VAL A 37 3.70 12.23 -10.74
N GLN A 38 4.87 11.67 -11.02
CA GLN A 38 5.11 10.24 -10.92
C GLN A 38 5.18 9.80 -9.45
N VAL A 39 5.85 10.57 -8.59
CA VAL A 39 5.85 10.32 -7.14
C VAL A 39 4.44 10.34 -6.55
N GLU A 40 3.61 11.31 -6.96
CA GLU A 40 2.22 11.35 -6.54
C GLU A 40 1.42 10.16 -7.08
N HIS A 41 1.73 9.64 -8.27
CA HIS A 41 1.10 8.42 -8.78
C HIS A 41 1.45 7.19 -7.93
N LEU A 42 2.72 7.02 -7.54
CA LEU A 42 3.15 5.93 -6.65
C LEU A 42 2.43 5.99 -5.29
N ASN A 43 2.41 7.17 -4.66
CA ASN A 43 1.69 7.38 -3.41
C ASN A 43 0.18 7.08 -3.54
N ARG A 44 -0.41 7.27 -4.73
CA ARG A 44 -1.82 6.92 -5.00
C ARG A 44 -2.05 5.43 -5.22
N GLU A 45 -1.05 4.66 -5.62
CA GLU A 45 -1.12 3.20 -5.61
C GLU A 45 -1.17 2.71 -4.15
N HIS A 46 -0.36 3.29 -3.25
CA HIS A 46 -0.39 2.97 -1.82
C HIS A 46 -1.74 3.28 -1.17
N ASP A 47 -2.28 4.46 -1.48
CA ASP A 47 -3.61 4.88 -1.05
C ASP A 47 -4.69 3.81 -1.36
N ARG A 48 -4.69 3.30 -2.60
CA ARG A 48 -5.63 2.25 -3.02
C ARG A 48 -5.38 0.94 -2.32
N ALA A 49 -4.12 0.54 -2.16
CA ALA A 49 -3.76 -0.71 -1.49
C ALA A 49 -4.17 -0.70 -0.01
N ILE A 50 -4.02 0.43 0.69
CA ILE A 50 -4.48 0.60 2.07
C ILE A 50 -6.02 0.43 2.14
N VAL A 51 -6.76 1.08 1.25
CA VAL A 51 -8.22 0.96 1.19
C VAL A 51 -8.65 -0.49 0.92
N ASP A 52 -8.00 -1.16 -0.03
CA ASP A 52 -8.30 -2.55 -0.34
C ASP A 52 -7.95 -3.49 0.83
N ALA A 53 -6.85 -3.23 1.55
CA ALA A 53 -6.47 -3.97 2.75
C ALA A 53 -7.50 -3.81 3.88
N ILE A 54 -8.07 -2.62 4.07
CA ILE A 54 -9.16 -2.39 5.03
C ILE A 54 -10.38 -3.25 4.66
N TYR A 55 -10.81 -3.20 3.40
CA TYR A 55 -11.95 -3.99 2.94
C TYR A 55 -11.70 -5.49 3.08
N ILE A 56 -10.49 -5.99 2.77
CA ILE A 56 -10.13 -7.39 3.01
C ILE A 56 -10.25 -7.73 4.50
N GLY A 57 -9.78 -6.84 5.39
CA GLY A 57 -9.93 -7.01 6.84
C GLY A 57 -11.39 -7.15 7.25
N MET A 58 -12.28 -6.30 6.71
CA MET A 58 -13.73 -6.39 6.96
C MET A 58 -14.32 -7.73 6.50
N LEU A 59 -13.99 -8.16 5.27
CA LEU A 59 -14.50 -9.43 4.73
C LEU A 59 -13.99 -10.64 5.53
N THR A 60 -12.72 -10.62 5.94
CA THR A 60 -12.12 -11.75 6.67
C THR A 60 -12.56 -11.84 8.13
N ALA A 61 -13.13 -10.76 8.68
CA ALA A 61 -13.74 -10.72 10.00
C ALA A 61 -15.16 -11.31 10.06
N GLU A 62 -15.81 -11.54 8.91
CA GLU A 62 -17.15 -12.16 8.87
C GLU A 62 -17.15 -13.57 9.48
N SER A 63 -18.28 -14.05 9.99
CA SER A 63 -18.37 -15.40 10.56
C SER A 63 -18.33 -16.50 9.49
N SER A 64 -18.74 -16.17 8.26
CA SER A 64 -18.80 -17.08 7.12
C SER A 64 -18.57 -16.28 5.83
N LEU A 65 -17.71 -16.79 4.95
CA LEU A 65 -17.53 -16.24 3.61
C LEU A 65 -18.43 -17.01 2.65
N ASP A 66 -19.44 -16.34 2.10
CA ASP A 66 -20.14 -16.88 0.95
C ASP A 66 -19.28 -16.72 -0.33
N GLU A 67 -19.75 -17.31 -1.42
CA GLU A 67 -19.02 -17.27 -2.69
C GLU A 67 -18.84 -15.84 -3.22
N ASN A 68 -19.81 -14.96 -2.95
CA ASN A 68 -19.76 -13.58 -3.40
C ASN A 68 -18.71 -12.78 -2.63
N THR A 69 -18.68 -12.90 -1.30
CA THR A 69 -17.66 -12.30 -0.44
C THR A 69 -16.27 -12.83 -0.80
N ALA A 70 -16.14 -14.14 -1.06
CA ALA A 70 -14.88 -14.73 -1.51
C ALA A 70 -14.43 -14.18 -2.88
N ARG A 71 -15.35 -13.96 -3.83
CA ARG A 71 -15.04 -13.32 -5.12
C ARG A 71 -14.61 -11.86 -4.95
N GLN A 72 -15.27 -11.12 -4.06
CA GLN A 72 -14.88 -9.75 -3.75
C GLN A 72 -13.48 -9.67 -3.15
N GLY A 73 -13.18 -10.52 -2.15
CA GLY A 73 -11.84 -10.60 -1.55
C GLY A 73 -10.75 -10.91 -2.59
N LYS A 74 -11.00 -11.86 -3.51
CA LYS A 74 -10.07 -12.16 -4.61
C LYS A 74 -9.84 -10.95 -5.53
N ARG A 75 -10.87 -10.16 -5.82
CA ARG A 75 -10.74 -8.94 -6.64
C ARG A 75 -9.88 -7.88 -5.93
N LEU A 76 -10.09 -7.68 -4.63
CA LEU A 76 -9.30 -6.74 -3.82
C LEU A 76 -7.83 -7.15 -3.78
N VAL A 77 -7.52 -8.42 -3.49
CA VAL A 77 -6.13 -8.92 -3.50
C VAL A 77 -5.46 -8.71 -4.86
N ARG A 78 -6.18 -8.99 -5.96
CA ARG A 78 -5.65 -8.79 -7.32
C ARG A 78 -5.37 -7.33 -7.68
N ARG A 79 -6.00 -6.37 -7.00
CA ARG A 79 -5.75 -4.93 -7.21
C ARG A 79 -4.49 -4.46 -6.48
N ILE A 80 -4.01 -5.20 -5.48
CA ILE A 80 -2.75 -4.92 -4.78
C ILE A 80 -1.55 -5.43 -5.58
N LEU A 81 -1.69 -6.53 -6.32
CA LEU A 81 -0.57 -7.17 -7.04
C LEU A 81 0.17 -6.26 -8.06
N PRO A 82 -0.50 -5.38 -8.84
CA PRO A 82 0.21 -4.49 -9.77
C PRO A 82 1.24 -3.59 -9.09
N HIS A 83 0.95 -3.09 -7.90
CA HIS A 83 1.90 -2.25 -7.15
C HIS A 83 3.23 -2.98 -6.90
N VAL A 84 3.19 -4.28 -6.58
CA VAL A 84 4.41 -5.09 -6.39
C VAL A 84 5.25 -5.14 -7.67
N ALA A 85 4.60 -5.26 -8.84
CA ALA A 85 5.31 -5.28 -10.12
C ALA A 85 5.85 -3.92 -10.53
N ASP A 86 5.14 -2.82 -10.22
CA ASP A 86 5.55 -1.47 -10.55
C ASP A 86 6.71 -0.97 -9.68
N CYS A 87 6.80 -1.43 -8.43
CA CYS A 87 7.90 -1.07 -7.52
C CYS A 87 9.25 -1.64 -7.92
N ASP A 88 9.32 -2.79 -8.62
CA ASP A 88 10.57 -3.35 -9.12
C ASP A 88 11.30 -2.39 -10.07
N GLY A 89 10.57 -1.53 -10.79
CA GLY A 89 11.17 -0.52 -11.67
C GLY A 89 11.92 0.59 -10.92
N LEU A 90 11.61 0.82 -9.63
CA LEU A 90 12.26 1.85 -8.83
C LEU A 90 13.70 1.49 -8.49
N SER A 91 14.05 0.21 -8.42
CA SER A 91 15.43 -0.21 -8.10
C SER A 91 16.42 0.30 -9.14
N VAL A 92 16.03 0.30 -10.43
CA VAL A 92 16.86 0.82 -11.53
C VAL A 92 17.07 2.32 -11.40
N ILE A 93 16.07 3.05 -10.90
CA ILE A 93 16.17 4.50 -10.71
C ILE A 93 17.06 4.82 -9.51
N VAL A 94 17.02 4.00 -8.45
CA VAL A 94 17.90 4.12 -7.28
C VAL A 94 19.38 3.98 -7.66
N GLU A 95 19.71 3.24 -8.72
CA GLU A 95 21.10 3.17 -9.23
C GLU A 95 21.61 4.50 -9.81
N THR A 96 20.73 5.47 -10.05
CA THR A 96 21.07 6.75 -10.69
C THR A 96 21.30 7.90 -9.70
N ILE A 97 20.95 7.71 -8.42
CA ILE A 97 21.09 8.73 -7.37
C ILE A 97 22.42 8.58 -6.60
N PRO A 98 22.87 9.60 -5.86
CA PRO A 98 24.10 9.53 -5.07
C PRO A 98 24.09 8.40 -4.04
N GLU A 99 25.24 7.75 -3.84
CA GLU A 99 25.42 6.65 -2.87
C GLU A 99 24.95 7.03 -1.45
N ALA A 100 25.21 8.26 -1.01
CA ALA A 100 24.75 8.74 0.30
C ALA A 100 23.21 8.75 0.44
N GLU A 101 22.47 8.99 -0.64
CA GLU A 101 21.01 8.92 -0.66
C GLU A 101 20.53 7.46 -0.66
N VAL A 102 21.24 6.57 -1.36
CA VAL A 102 20.99 5.11 -1.31
C VAL A 102 21.15 4.59 0.11
N GLU A 103 22.24 4.96 0.81
CA GLU A 103 22.46 4.59 2.21
C GLU A 103 21.36 5.12 3.13
N THR A 104 20.85 6.32 2.85
CA THR A 104 19.71 6.89 3.58
C THR A 104 18.44 6.05 3.39
N ILE A 105 18.15 5.60 2.16
CA ILE A 105 17.01 4.72 1.85
C ILE A 105 17.16 3.37 2.57
N LEU A 106 18.35 2.77 2.53
CA LEU A 106 18.62 1.49 3.20
C LEU A 106 18.46 1.60 4.72
N ALA A 107 18.99 2.67 5.33
CA ALA A 107 18.82 2.91 6.77
C ALA A 107 17.34 3.11 7.16
N ALA A 108 16.57 3.83 6.34
CA ALA A 108 15.13 3.99 6.55
C ALA A 108 14.39 2.66 6.45
N ARG A 109 14.75 1.82 5.47
CA ARG A 109 14.18 0.46 5.32
C ARG A 109 14.48 -0.43 6.53
N GLU A 110 15.73 -0.45 7.00
CA GLU A 110 16.09 -1.24 8.18
C GLU A 110 15.37 -0.76 9.44
N THR A 111 15.20 0.56 9.59
CA THR A 111 14.41 1.14 10.69
C THR A 111 12.96 0.70 10.61
N ALA A 112 12.32 0.82 9.44
CA ALA A 112 10.93 0.42 9.23
C ALA A 112 10.72 -1.09 9.50
N LEU A 113 11.68 -1.93 9.10
CA LEU A 113 11.66 -3.37 9.38
C LEU A 113 11.86 -3.69 10.87
N ALA A 114 12.74 -2.96 11.57
CA ALA A 114 12.97 -3.15 13.00
C ALA A 114 11.75 -2.78 13.84
N GLU A 115 11.06 -1.69 13.47
CA GLU A 115 9.84 -1.26 14.16
C GLU A 115 8.62 -2.11 13.79
N ASN A 116 8.59 -2.67 12.58
CA ASN A 116 7.59 -3.63 12.09
C ASN A 116 6.13 -3.24 12.37
N ILE A 117 5.82 -1.96 12.16
CA ILE A 117 4.48 -1.41 12.39
C ILE A 117 3.54 -1.91 11.28
N PRO A 118 2.42 -2.59 11.60
CA PRO A 118 1.48 -3.08 10.58
C PRO A 118 0.89 -1.95 9.74
N LEU A 119 0.64 -2.23 8.45
CA LEU A 119 0.16 -1.24 7.48
C LEU A 119 -1.02 -0.40 7.98
N LEU A 120 -2.04 -1.05 8.52
CA LEU A 120 -3.27 -0.36 8.94
C LEU A 120 -3.08 0.46 10.21
N ASP A 121 -2.15 0.08 11.07
CA ASP A 121 -1.80 0.85 12.27
C ASP A 121 -1.02 2.10 11.84
N TRP A 122 0.06 1.93 11.06
CA TRP A 122 0.84 3.04 10.52
C TRP A 122 -0.01 4.03 9.72
N ALA A 123 -0.88 3.54 8.83
CA ALA A 123 -1.79 4.37 8.04
C ALA A 123 -2.77 5.20 8.89
N ALA A 124 -3.10 4.73 10.09
CA ALA A 124 -4.03 5.38 11.00
C ALA A 124 -3.35 6.37 11.95
N THR A 125 -2.10 6.13 12.35
CA THR A 125 -1.45 6.85 13.47
C THR A 125 -0.25 7.71 13.07
N GLU A 126 0.53 7.28 12.08
CA GLU A 126 1.88 7.84 11.82
C GLU A 126 2.04 8.38 10.40
N ARG A 127 1.29 7.83 9.44
CA ARG A 127 1.44 8.17 8.02
C ARG A 127 1.29 9.68 7.76
N PRO A 128 2.27 10.34 7.13
CA PRO A 128 2.22 11.77 6.83
C PRO A 128 1.04 12.19 5.95
N ARG A 129 0.61 11.28 5.06
CA ARG A 129 -0.56 11.47 4.18
C ARG A 129 -1.82 10.97 4.89
N SER A 130 -2.70 11.90 5.25
CA SER A 130 -3.87 11.58 6.07
C SER A 130 -4.78 10.57 5.37
N PHE A 131 -5.21 9.56 6.12
CA PHE A 131 -6.16 8.55 5.66
C PHE A 131 -7.48 9.15 5.14
N ARG A 132 -7.89 10.30 5.68
CA ARG A 132 -9.12 11.00 5.25
C ARG A 132 -9.03 11.47 3.80
N ASP A 133 -7.87 11.98 3.39
CA ASP A 133 -7.65 12.47 2.02
C ASP A 133 -7.58 11.30 1.02
N THR A 134 -7.00 10.18 1.46
CA THR A 134 -6.93 8.91 0.74
C THR A 134 -8.30 8.25 0.55
N TYR A 135 -9.06 8.08 1.64
CA TYR A 135 -10.32 7.33 1.65
C TYR A 135 -11.43 8.04 0.86
N GLN A 136 -11.57 9.37 1.01
CA GLN A 136 -12.62 10.11 0.30
C GLN A 136 -12.46 10.01 -1.22
N ARG A 137 -11.24 10.15 -1.73
CA ARG A 137 -10.96 10.09 -3.17
C ARG A 137 -11.31 8.73 -3.77
N ASP A 138 -10.83 7.66 -3.16
CA ASP A 138 -10.90 6.32 -3.75
C ASP A 138 -12.23 5.61 -3.48
N TYR A 139 -12.90 5.92 -2.35
CA TYR A 139 -14.27 5.48 -2.06
C TYR A 139 -15.26 5.92 -3.17
N TYR A 140 -15.15 7.16 -3.66
CA TYR A 140 -15.98 7.65 -4.76
C TYR A 140 -15.59 7.07 -6.13
N ALA A 141 -14.35 6.62 -6.31
CA ALA A 141 -13.90 5.98 -7.54
C ALA A 141 -14.37 4.51 -7.63
N THR A 142 -14.19 3.75 -6.54
CA THR A 142 -14.63 2.34 -6.45
C THR A 142 -16.17 2.21 -6.45
N ARG A 143 -16.92 3.12 -5.81
CA ARG A 143 -18.40 3.13 -5.93
C ARG A 143 -18.88 3.37 -7.36
N ARG A 144 -18.23 4.24 -8.12
CA ARG A 144 -18.59 4.48 -9.53
C ARG A 144 -18.32 3.25 -10.41
N GLN A 145 -17.23 2.53 -10.18
CA GLN A 145 -16.95 1.27 -10.88
C GLN A 145 -17.91 0.14 -10.48
N ALA A 146 -18.31 0.07 -9.19
CA ALA A 146 -19.31 -0.90 -8.73
C ALA A 146 -20.73 -0.62 -9.28
N GLN A 147 -21.03 0.62 -9.66
CA GLN A 147 -22.30 1.03 -10.26
C GLN A 147 -22.30 1.05 -11.80
N GLY A 148 -21.17 0.73 -12.44
CA GLY A 148 -20.97 0.88 -13.88
C GLY A 148 -20.46 -0.39 -14.55
N TYR A 149 -21.28 -1.45 -14.53
CA TYR A 149 -21.41 -2.48 -15.57
C TYR A 149 -22.77 -3.16 -15.33
N GLY A 150 -23.82 -2.52 -15.84
CA GLY A 150 -25.11 -3.13 -16.15
C GLY A 150 -25.19 -3.40 -17.64
#